data_AF-A0A7H9EI19-F1
#
_entry.id   AF-A0A7H9EI19-F1
#
_cell.length_a   1.000
_cell.length_b   1.000
_cell.length_c   1.000
_cell.angle_alpha   90.00
_cell.angle_beta   90.00
_cell.angle_gamma   90.00
#
_symmetry.space_group_name_H-M   'P 1'
#
loop_
_entity.id
_entity.type
_entity.pdbx_description
1 polymer ?
#
loop_
_entity_poly.entity_id
_entity_poly.type
_entity_poly.pdbx_seq_one_letter_code
_entity_poly.pdbx_strand_id
1 'polypeptide(L)'
;MTNVNRIWKDLIFGIGEVSQITGVSARQIRYWEKKGYITPLDKEEAAMRRYGLPDLYQVSLIKHYLDEGFTLSKAAEKAQRAHDKYRKLKTFFKQRVKQVSFDEEDNGLIDLGQVTSPGGKKYHLVGCIRDGKNEFQLRPLTAEPDSKNE
;
A
#
# COMPACT_ATOMS: atom_id res chain seq x y z
N MET A 1 -11.25 -21.14 6.58
CA MET A 1 -10.01 -20.35 6.43
C MET A 1 -10.31 -18.89 6.73
N THR A 2 -9.67 -18.31 7.74
CA THR A 2 -9.88 -16.90 8.13
C THR A 2 -9.25 -15.98 7.09
N ASN A 3 -10.03 -15.06 6.51
CA ASN A 3 -9.51 -14.10 5.54
C ASN A 3 -8.72 -13.00 6.27
N VAL A 4 -7.40 -13.15 6.35
CA VAL A 4 -6.50 -12.21 7.04
C VAL A 4 -6.61 -10.78 6.48
N ASN A 5 -6.94 -10.61 5.19
CA ASN A 5 -7.15 -9.28 4.60
C ASN A 5 -8.35 -8.53 5.19
N ARG A 6 -9.31 -9.24 5.79
CA ARG A 6 -10.44 -8.63 6.49
C ARG A 6 -10.01 -8.00 7.81
N ILE A 7 -9.10 -8.65 8.54
CA ILE A 7 -8.59 -8.17 9.84
C ILE A 7 -8.03 -6.76 9.67
N TRP A 8 -7.13 -6.55 8.71
CA TRP A 8 -6.49 -5.25 8.47
C TRP A 8 -7.48 -4.14 8.06
N LYS A 9 -8.60 -4.48 7.42
CA LYS A 9 -9.62 -3.49 7.03
C LYS A 9 -10.53 -3.11 8.19
N ASP A 10 -10.76 -4.03 9.11
CA ASP A 10 -11.71 -3.88 10.21
C ASP A 10 -11.01 -3.42 11.51
N LEU A 11 -9.71 -3.15 11.48
CA LEU A 11 -8.98 -2.56 12.60
C LEU A 11 -9.42 -1.11 12.82
N ILE A 12 -10.08 -0.90 13.96
CA ILE A 12 -10.59 0.38 14.41
C ILE A 12 -9.90 0.77 15.71
N PHE A 13 -9.47 2.02 15.79
CA PHE A 13 -8.76 2.58 16.94
C PHE A 13 -9.49 3.81 17.47
N GLY A 14 -9.54 3.96 18.79
CA GLY A 14 -9.89 5.20 19.45
C GLY A 14 -8.73 6.20 19.44
N ILE A 15 -9.00 7.48 19.67
CA ILE A 15 -7.96 8.52 19.68
C ILE A 15 -6.81 8.26 20.68
N GLY A 16 -7.11 7.60 21.80
CA GLY A 16 -6.11 7.21 22.79
C GLY A 16 -5.10 6.20 22.24
N GLU A 17 -5.59 5.19 21.53
CA GLU A 17 -4.75 4.16 20.89
C GLU A 17 -3.93 4.77 19.76
N VAL A 18 -4.54 5.63 18.93
CA VAL A 18 -3.79 6.37 17.89
C VAL A 18 -2.68 7.19 18.52
N SER A 19 -2.96 7.86 19.64
CA SER A 19 -1.96 8.67 20.35
C SER A 19 -0.80 7.81 20.86
N GLN A 20 -1.09 6.66 21.48
CA GLN A 20 -0.08 5.72 21.96
C GLN A 20 0.76 5.15 20.82
N ILE A 21 0.13 4.71 19.72
CA ILE A 21 0.81 4.07 18.59
C ILE A 21 1.71 5.06 17.85
N THR A 22 1.22 6.28 17.63
CA THR A 22 1.92 7.26 16.78
C THR A 22 2.83 8.20 17.57
N GLY A 23 2.68 8.27 18.89
CA GLY A 23 3.38 9.25 19.73
C GLY A 23 2.90 10.69 19.54
N VAL A 24 1.81 10.92 18.80
CA VAL A 24 1.18 12.24 18.65
C VAL A 24 0.14 12.42 19.74
N SER A 25 0.11 13.57 20.42
CA SER A 25 -0.89 13.78 21.47
C SER A 25 -2.32 13.77 20.93
N ALA A 26 -3.28 13.25 21.70
CA ALA A 26 -4.70 13.30 21.34
C ALA A 26 -5.17 14.73 21.03
N ARG A 27 -4.60 15.75 21.69
CA ARG A 27 -4.88 17.16 21.40
C ARG A 27 -4.45 17.56 19.99
N GLN A 28 -3.25 17.16 19.56
CA GLN A 28 -2.77 17.42 18.20
C GLN A 28 -3.62 16.69 17.17
N ILE A 29 -3.98 15.43 17.42
CA ILE A 29 -4.84 14.65 16.51
C ILE A 29 -6.20 15.36 16.32
N ARG A 30 -6.86 15.80 17.39
CA ARG A 30 -8.10 16.60 17.29
C ARG A 30 -7.91 17.91 16.54
N TYR A 31 -6.77 18.58 16.75
CA TYR A 31 -6.47 19.82 16.03
C TYR A 31 -6.28 19.58 14.53
N TRP A 32 -5.60 18.50 14.15
CA TRP A 32 -5.38 18.12 12.76
C TRP A 32 -6.69 17.69 12.08
N GLU A 33 -7.57 17.01 12.80
CA GLU A 33 -8.93 16.71 12.37
C GLU A 33 -9.73 17.99 12.10
N LYS A 34 -9.70 18.96 13.03
CA LYS A 34 -10.37 20.25 12.86
C LYS A 34 -9.83 21.06 11.67
N LYS A 35 -8.58 20.83 11.28
CA LYS A 35 -7.93 21.40 10.09
C LYS A 35 -8.22 20.60 8.80
N GLY A 36 -8.86 19.45 8.90
CA GLY A 36 -9.17 18.58 7.76
C GLY A 36 -7.98 17.76 7.26
N TYR A 37 -6.91 17.62 8.06
CA TYR A 37 -5.72 16.85 7.67
C TYR A 37 -5.86 15.35 7.93
N ILE A 38 -6.80 14.98 8.81
CA ILE A 38 -7.18 13.60 9.13
C ILE A 38 -8.71 13.56 9.17
N THR A 39 -9.29 12.50 8.61
CA THR A 39 -10.74 12.33 8.56
C THR A 39 -11.10 11.03 9.28
N PRO A 40 -11.65 11.08 10.50
CA PRO A 40 -12.07 9.87 11.19
C PRO A 40 -13.17 9.14 10.42
N LEU A 41 -13.39 7.87 10.76
CA LEU A 41 -14.45 7.05 10.18
C LEU A 41 -15.84 7.58 10.52
N ASP A 42 -15.97 8.23 11.68
CA ASP A 42 -17.22 8.85 12.12
C ASP A 42 -17.40 10.21 11.46
N LYS A 43 -18.51 10.36 10.70
CA LYS A 43 -18.83 11.58 9.96
C LYS A 43 -19.26 12.76 10.85
N GLU A 44 -19.77 12.46 12.04
CA GLU A 44 -20.21 13.45 13.03
C GLU A 44 -19.34 13.41 14.28
N GLU A 45 -19.52 14.38 15.17
CA GLU A 45 -18.86 14.48 16.47
C GLU A 45 -19.38 13.40 17.44
N ALA A 46 -19.16 12.14 17.07
CA ALA A 46 -19.50 10.98 17.87
C ALA A 46 -18.73 11.01 19.20
N ALA A 47 -19.37 10.53 20.27
CA ALA A 47 -18.79 10.46 21.60
C ALA A 47 -17.46 9.69 21.64
N MET A 48 -17.26 8.75 20.71
CA MET A 48 -16.03 7.99 20.54
C MET A 48 -15.56 8.08 19.09
N ARG A 49 -14.57 8.93 18.81
CA ARG A 49 -13.93 9.05 17.49
C ARG A 49 -13.14 7.79 17.16
N ARG A 50 -13.40 7.23 15.99
CA ARG A 50 -12.79 6.01 15.46
C ARG A 50 -11.92 6.30 14.25
N TYR A 51 -10.76 5.66 14.21
CA TYR A 51 -9.73 5.81 13.20
C TYR A 51 -9.39 4.44 12.64
N GLY A 52 -9.24 4.34 11.32
CA GLY A 52 -8.74 3.13 10.66
C GLY A 52 -7.23 3.20 10.41
N LEU A 53 -6.64 2.10 9.96
CA LEU A 53 -5.23 2.06 9.54
C LEU A 53 -4.78 3.21 8.62
N PRO A 54 -5.58 3.66 7.62
CA PRO A 54 -5.19 4.79 6.77
C PRO A 54 -4.98 6.08 7.57
N ASP A 55 -5.77 6.30 8.62
CA ASP A 55 -5.70 7.49 9.46
C ASP A 55 -4.46 7.46 10.35
N LEU A 56 -4.15 6.30 10.94
CA LEU A 56 -2.91 6.11 11.71
C LEU A 56 -1.68 6.35 10.84
N TYR A 57 -1.70 5.86 9.60
CA TYR A 57 -0.62 6.09 8.64
C TYR A 57 -0.48 7.59 8.32
N GLN A 58 -1.59 8.31 8.12
CA GLN A 58 -1.59 9.74 7.87
C GLN A 58 -1.05 10.53 9.07
N VAL A 59 -1.49 10.22 10.30
CA VAL A 59 -0.97 10.81 11.56
C VAL A 59 0.54 10.61 11.64
N SER A 60 1.01 9.39 11.38
CA SER A 60 2.43 9.03 11.44
C SER A 60 3.27 9.80 10.42
N LEU A 61 2.77 9.97 9.20
CA LEU A 61 3.46 10.75 8.16
C LEU A 61 3.51 12.24 8.50
N ILE A 62 2.41 12.81 9.02
CA ILE A 62 2.41 14.21 9.48
C ILE A 62 3.45 14.40 10.57
N LYS A 63 3.48 13.49 11.56
CA LYS A 63 4.49 13.52 12.64
C LYS A 63 5.90 13.44 12.07
N HIS A 64 6.19 12.49 11.19
CA HIS A 64 7.50 12.34 10.57
C HIS A 64 7.99 13.65 9.92
N TYR A 65 7.14 14.34 9.15
CA TYR A 65 7.52 15.61 8.55
C TYR A 65 7.60 16.77 9.56
N LEU A 66 6.83 16.74 10.65
CA LEU A 66 7.02 17.69 11.75
C LEU A 66 8.39 17.49 12.43
N ASP A 67 8.79 16.23 12.64
CA ASP A 67 10.09 15.89 13.24
C ASP A 67 11.27 16.33 12.33
N GLU A 68 11.05 16.38 11.01
CA GLU A 68 12.00 16.95 10.03
C GLU A 68 12.05 18.50 10.05
N GLY A 69 11.22 19.16 10.87
CA GLY A 69 11.21 20.63 11.02
C GLY A 69 10.25 21.36 10.07
N PHE A 70 9.37 20.65 9.36
CA PHE A 70 8.34 21.31 8.54
C PHE A 70 7.24 21.93 9.41
N THR A 71 6.61 23.00 8.91
CA THR A 71 5.37 23.51 9.50
C THR A 71 4.24 22.50 9.34
N LEU A 72 3.24 22.55 10.22
CA LEU A 72 2.11 21.62 10.16
C LEU A 72 1.42 21.57 8.80
N SER A 73 1.15 22.73 8.19
CA SER A 73 0.52 22.80 6.86
C SER A 73 1.37 22.08 5.81
N LYS A 74 2.70 22.26 5.86
CA LYS A 74 3.62 21.63 4.91
C LYS A 74 3.78 20.13 5.17
N ALA A 75 3.80 19.72 6.43
CA ALA A 75 3.83 18.32 6.85
C ALA A 75 2.57 17.59 6.37
N ALA A 76 1.38 18.17 6.57
CA ALA A 76 0.11 17.63 6.07
C ALA A 76 0.07 17.51 4.54
N GLU A 77 0.54 18.52 3.83
CA GLU A 77 0.63 18.49 2.36
C GLU A 77 1.56 17.35 1.88
N LYS A 78 2.73 17.19 2.50
CA LYS A 78 3.68 16.12 2.17
C LYS A 78 3.11 14.74 2.49
N ALA A 79 2.48 14.58 3.65
CA ALA A 79 1.81 13.34 4.05
C ALA A 79 0.73 12.94 3.03
N GLN A 80 -0.14 13.88 2.63
CA GLN A 80 -1.16 13.63 1.61
C GLN A 80 -0.54 13.22 0.27
N ARG A 81 0.51 13.91 -0.19
CA ARG A 81 1.22 13.55 -1.43
C ARG A 81 1.83 12.15 -1.36
N ALA A 82 2.40 11.76 -0.22
CA ALA A 82 2.95 10.42 -0.01
C ALA A 82 1.85 9.35 -0.05
N HIS A 83 0.72 9.61 0.61
CA HIS A 83 -0.47 8.76 0.57
C HIS A 83 -1.00 8.59 -0.87
N ASP A 84 -1.15 9.68 -1.61
CA ASP A 84 -1.66 9.65 -2.99
C ASP A 84 -0.71 8.90 -3.93
N LYS A 85 0.60 9.08 -3.78
CA LYS A 85 1.61 8.32 -4.53
C LYS A 85 1.48 6.82 -4.26
N TYR A 86 1.39 6.42 -2.99
CA TYR A 86 1.22 5.02 -2.61
C TYR A 86 -0.09 4.44 -3.15
N ARG A 87 -1.20 5.18 -3.06
CA ARG A 87 -2.50 4.77 -3.61
C ARG A 87 -2.44 4.54 -5.11
N LYS A 88 -1.81 5.46 -5.86
CA LYS A 88 -1.63 5.33 -7.32
C LYS A 88 -0.76 4.11 -7.66
N LEU A 89 0.34 3.91 -6.94
CA LEU A 89 1.23 2.76 -7.11
C LEU A 89 0.49 1.44 -6.86
N LYS A 90 -0.19 1.32 -5.71
CA LYS A 90 -0.98 0.14 -5.35
C LYS A 90 -2.08 -0.15 -6.38
N THR A 91 -2.74 0.89 -6.88
CA THR A 91 -3.78 0.74 -7.91
C THR A 91 -3.19 0.25 -9.22
N PHE A 92 -2.09 0.84 -9.68
CA PHE A 92 -1.37 0.41 -10.87
C PHE A 92 -0.96 -1.07 -10.77
N PHE A 93 -0.30 -1.46 -9.68
CA PHE A 93 0.10 -2.86 -9.49
C PHE A 93 -1.10 -3.80 -9.43
N LYS A 94 -2.17 -3.45 -8.71
CA LYS A 94 -3.40 -4.26 -8.67
C LYS A 94 -4.02 -4.47 -10.07
N GLN A 95 -3.93 -3.47 -10.95
CA GLN A 95 -4.45 -3.56 -12.32
C GLN A 95 -3.53 -4.36 -13.25
N ARG A 96 -2.21 -4.32 -13.00
CA ARG A 96 -1.20 -4.97 -13.84
C ARG A 96 -0.94 -6.42 -13.46
N VAL A 97 -0.93 -6.75 -12.17
CA VAL A 97 -0.71 -8.11 -11.68
C VAL A 97 -1.88 -9.00 -12.10
N LYS A 98 -1.62 -9.95 -13.00
CA LYS A 98 -2.58 -10.95 -13.50
C LYS A 98 -2.56 -12.21 -12.66
N GLN A 99 -1.37 -12.68 -12.30
CA GLN A 99 -1.17 -13.89 -11.54
C GLN A 99 0.05 -13.74 -10.64
N VAL A 100 -0.02 -14.35 -9.47
CA VAL A 100 1.10 -14.50 -8.55
C VAL A 100 1.16 -15.96 -8.14
N SER A 101 2.32 -16.58 -8.25
CA SER A 101 2.58 -17.94 -7.78
C SER A 101 3.90 -17.97 -7.03
N PHE A 102 3.95 -18.75 -5.95
CA PHE A 102 5.18 -19.03 -5.20
C PHE A 102 5.38 -20.54 -5.16
N ASP A 103 6.64 -20.99 -5.17
CA ASP A 103 6.99 -22.39 -4.93
C ASP A 103 7.27 -22.66 -3.43
N GLU A 104 7.68 -23.88 -3.09
CA GLU A 104 7.96 -24.29 -1.70
C GLU A 104 9.17 -23.59 -1.09
N GLU A 105 10.03 -22.97 -1.91
CA GLU A 105 11.22 -22.22 -1.50
C GLU A 105 10.99 -20.70 -1.47
N ASP A 106 9.72 -20.27 -1.49
CA ASP A 106 9.30 -18.86 -1.57
C ASP A 106 9.79 -18.13 -2.84
N ASN A 107 10.21 -18.85 -3.89
CA ASN A 107 10.50 -18.22 -5.17
C ASN A 107 9.18 -17.84 -5.85
N GLY A 108 9.08 -16.56 -6.24
CA GLY A 108 7.86 -15.98 -6.77
C GLY A 108 7.90 -15.75 -8.28
N LEU A 109 6.76 -15.93 -8.93
CA LEU A 109 6.48 -15.45 -10.28
C LEU A 109 5.26 -14.53 -10.24
N ILE A 110 5.42 -13.32 -10.77
CA ILE A 110 4.37 -12.30 -10.85
C ILE A 110 4.17 -11.96 -12.32
N ASP A 111 3.07 -12.42 -12.92
CA ASP A 111 2.69 -12.02 -14.28
C ASP A 111 2.09 -10.61 -14.27
N LEU A 112 2.75 -9.68 -14.96
CA LEU A 112 2.35 -8.27 -15.09
C LEU A 112 1.59 -7.98 -16.39
N GLY A 113 1.21 -9.03 -17.11
CA GLY A 113 0.43 -9.01 -18.33
C GLY A 113 1.26 -8.81 -19.60
N GLN A 114 0.54 -8.68 -20.70
CA GLN A 114 1.14 -8.57 -22.03
C GLN A 114 1.81 -7.20 -22.23
N VAL A 115 2.95 -7.23 -22.92
CA VAL A 115 3.71 -6.08 -23.41
C VAL A 115 4.08 -6.31 -24.87
N THR A 116 4.19 -5.23 -25.63
CA THR A 116 4.58 -5.28 -27.04
C THR A 116 5.96 -4.64 -27.17
N SER A 117 6.91 -5.38 -27.72
CA SER A 117 8.23 -4.85 -28.07
C SER A 117 8.12 -3.79 -29.18
N PRO A 118 9.14 -2.92 -29.36
CA PRO A 118 9.16 -1.94 -30.44
C PRO A 118 8.94 -2.54 -31.84
N GLY A 119 9.35 -3.80 -32.06
CA GLY A 119 9.15 -4.54 -33.31
C GLY A 119 7.79 -5.25 -33.44
N GLY A 120 6.82 -4.95 -32.59
CA GLY A 120 5.45 -5.50 -32.65
C GLY A 120 5.27 -6.92 -32.06
N LYS A 121 6.36 -7.60 -31.68
CA LYS A 121 6.27 -8.91 -31.01
C LYS A 121 5.74 -8.77 -29.59
N LYS A 122 4.78 -9.62 -29.23
CA LYS A 122 4.12 -9.63 -27.91
C LYS A 122 4.84 -10.59 -26.94
N TYR A 123 4.88 -10.20 -25.67
CA TYR A 123 5.43 -10.98 -24.56
C TYR A 123 4.54 -10.85 -23.31
N HIS A 124 4.63 -11.81 -22.39
CA HIS A 124 4.28 -11.62 -20.99
C HIS A 124 5.47 -11.03 -20.25
N LEU A 125 5.27 -9.92 -19.54
CA LEU A 125 6.27 -9.40 -18.61
C LEU A 125 6.08 -10.09 -17.26
N VAL A 126 7.10 -10.81 -16.79
CA VAL A 126 7.05 -11.56 -15.53
C VAL A 126 8.12 -11.04 -14.59
N GLY A 127 7.73 -10.69 -13.36
CA GLY A 127 8.64 -10.47 -12.25
C GLY A 127 9.00 -11.80 -11.59
N CYS A 128 10.29 -12.10 -11.45
CA CYS A 128 10.81 -13.29 -10.80
C CYS A 128 11.44 -12.89 -9.46
N ILE A 129 11.03 -13.54 -8.38
CA ILE A 129 11.60 -13.39 -7.04
C ILE A 129 12.37 -14.68 -6.74
N ARG A 130 13.68 -14.59 -6.53
CA ARG A 130 14.56 -15.73 -6.20
C ARG A 130 15.68 -15.26 -5.29
N ASP A 131 15.91 -15.95 -4.17
CA ASP A 131 17.02 -15.63 -3.23
C ASP A 131 17.08 -14.14 -2.82
N GLY A 132 15.92 -13.52 -2.60
CA GLY A 132 15.81 -12.09 -2.26
C GLY A 132 16.13 -11.12 -3.41
N LYS A 133 16.41 -11.62 -4.62
CA LYS A 133 16.57 -10.83 -5.84
C LYS A 133 15.26 -10.76 -6.61
N ASN A 134 15.04 -9.62 -7.25
CA ASN A 134 13.87 -9.36 -8.09
C ASN A 134 14.34 -9.02 -9.51
N GLU A 135 13.93 -9.82 -10.49
CA GLU A 135 14.31 -9.63 -11.90
C GLU A 135 13.08 -9.62 -12.80
N PHE A 136 13.18 -8.96 -13.96
CA PHE A 136 12.15 -8.98 -14.99
C PHE A 136 12.55 -9.88 -16.15
N GLN A 137 11.60 -10.67 -16.63
CA GLN A 137 11.77 -11.53 -17.81
C GLN A 137 10.62 -11.31 -18.80
N LEU A 138 10.94 -11.35 -20.10
CA LEU A 138 9.96 -11.38 -21.17
C LEU A 138 9.74 -12.82 -21.61
N ARG A 139 8.54 -13.36 -21.41
CA ARG A 139 8.15 -14.69 -21.89
C ARG A 139 7.32 -14.57 -23.17
N PRO A 140 7.61 -15.30 -24.25
CA PRO A 140 6.77 -15.31 -25.44
C PRO A 140 5.31 -15.70 -25.10
N LEU A 141 4.30 -15.10 -25.78
CA LEU A 141 2.90 -15.54 -25.62
C LEU A 141 2.65 -16.96 -26.15
N THR A 142 3.55 -17.44 -26.99
CA THR A 142 3.58 -18.79 -27.56
C THR A 142 4.79 -19.51 -27.00
N ALA A 143 4.62 -20.09 -25.82
CA ALA A 143 5.27 -21.33 -25.47
C ALA A 143 4.20 -22.12 -24.73
N GLU A 144 3.73 -23.21 -25.34
CA GLU A 144 3.07 -24.27 -24.60
C GLU A 144 3.90 -24.56 -23.34
N PRO A 145 3.28 -24.91 -22.19
CA PRO A 145 4.07 -25.42 -21.08
C PRO A 145 4.87 -26.59 -21.63
N ASP A 146 6.19 -26.56 -21.48
CA ASP A 146 7.04 -27.72 -21.72
C ASP A 146 6.49 -28.85 -20.87
N SER A 147 5.66 -29.66 -21.52
CA SER A 147 5.25 -30.95 -21.05
C SER A 147 6.51 -31.80 -21.05
N LYS A 148 6.96 -32.16 -19.84
CA LYS A 148 7.94 -33.21 -19.55
C LYS A 148 9.40 -32.86 -19.86
N ASN A 149 10.19 -32.79 -18.79
CA ASN A 149 11.33 -33.69 -18.62
C ASN A 149 11.01 -34.44 -17.31
N GLU A 150 10.44 -35.64 -17.40
CA GLU A 150 11.19 -36.92 -17.28
C GLU A 150 11.92 -37.06 -15.95
#